data_AF-A0A932TKA7-F1
#
_entry.id   AF-A0A932TKA7-F1
#
_cell.length_a   1.000
_cell.length_b   1.000
_cell.length_c   1.000
_cell.angle_alpha   90.00
_cell.angle_beta   90.00
_cell.angle_gamma   90.00
#
_symmetry.space_group_name_H-M   'P 1'
#
loop_
_entity.id
_entity.type
_entity.pdbx_description
1 polymer ?
#
loop_
_entity_poly.entity_id
_entity_poly.type
_entity_poly.pdbx_seq_one_letter_code
_entity_poly.pdbx_strand_id
1 'polypeptide(L)'
;IIEQTGVKIDVEDDGKINIASSDAVSANKAIQMINDLTAVAEMGKTYLGKVVRLVEFGAFVEIFPGTDGLLHISEVAEHRIRNIRDELKEGDQVLVKVVAMEGNKIRLSRKALLREQRDKKPAPAPAGGD
;
A
#
# COMPACT_ATOMS: atom_id res chain seq x y z
N ILE A 1 -1.80 23.48 -9.37
CA ILE A 1 -3.13 23.30 -8.71
C ILE A 1 -3.67 24.67 -8.28
N ILE A 2 -3.00 25.37 -7.35
CA ILE A 2 -3.30 26.75 -6.91
C ILE A 2 -3.54 27.75 -8.07
N GLU A 3 -2.66 27.78 -9.06
CA GLU A 3 -2.72 28.72 -10.20
C GLU A 3 -3.86 28.43 -11.20
N GLN A 4 -4.39 27.21 -11.24
CA GLN A 4 -5.47 26.84 -12.17
C GLN A 4 -6.86 26.86 -11.53
N THR A 5 -6.94 26.70 -10.21
CA THR A 5 -8.22 26.61 -9.50
C THR A 5 -8.52 27.85 -8.64
N GLY A 6 -7.51 28.69 -8.36
CA GLY A 6 -7.67 29.89 -7.51
C GLY A 6 -7.89 29.56 -6.03
N VAL A 7 -7.55 28.33 -5.61
CA VAL A 7 -7.85 27.79 -4.28
C VAL A 7 -6.63 27.90 -3.38
N LYS A 8 -6.78 28.40 -2.15
CA LYS A 8 -5.70 28.32 -1.14
C LYS A 8 -5.64 26.91 -0.58
N ILE A 9 -4.51 26.25 -0.75
CA ILE A 9 -4.23 24.91 -0.22
C ILE A 9 -3.11 25.06 0.80
N ASP A 10 -3.42 24.80 2.06
CA ASP A 10 -2.47 24.80 3.17
C ASP A 10 -2.20 23.35 3.57
N VAL A 11 -0.93 22.97 3.65
CA VAL A 11 -0.52 21.61 4.03
C VAL A 11 0.20 21.72 5.37
N GLU A 12 -0.41 21.19 6.42
CA GLU A 12 0.17 21.12 7.76
C GLU A 12 1.11 19.91 7.86
N ASP A 13 2.20 20.03 8.63
CA ASP A 13 3.20 18.97 8.88
C ASP A 13 2.61 17.67 9.47
N ASP A 14 1.41 17.72 10.04
CA ASP A 14 0.68 16.56 10.57
C ASP A 14 -0.05 15.75 9.47
N GLY A 15 0.11 16.15 8.20
CA GLY A 15 -0.56 15.50 7.06
C GLY A 15 -2.00 15.98 6.83
N LYS A 16 -2.40 17.07 7.50
CA LYS A 16 -3.72 17.69 7.33
C LYS A 16 -3.69 18.70 6.18
N ILE A 17 -4.57 18.52 5.21
CA ILE A 17 -4.63 19.38 4.01
C ILE A 17 -5.89 20.24 4.12
N ASN A 18 -5.70 21.55 4.33
CA ASN A 18 -6.79 22.52 4.44
C ASN A 18 -7.00 23.22 3.09
N ILE A 19 -8.21 23.10 2.54
CA ILE A 19 -8.57 23.65 1.23
C ILE A 19 -9.59 24.77 1.43
N ALA A 20 -9.21 26.00 1.12
CA ALA A 20 -10.07 27.18 1.19
C ALA A 20 -10.32 27.73 -0.23
N SER A 21 -11.57 27.62 -0.69
CA SER A 21 -12.05 28.12 -1.99
C SER A 21 -13.23 29.06 -1.80
N SER A 22 -13.35 30.07 -2.65
CA SER A 22 -14.53 30.94 -2.78
C SER A 22 -15.60 30.37 -3.72
N ASP A 23 -15.28 29.29 -4.45
CA ASP A 23 -16.18 28.64 -5.41
C ASP A 23 -16.26 27.12 -5.17
N ALA A 24 -17.48 26.59 -5.09
CA ALA A 24 -17.75 25.18 -4.76
C ALA A 24 -17.32 24.21 -5.88
N VAL A 25 -17.31 24.68 -7.14
CA VAL A 25 -16.91 23.86 -8.30
C VAL A 25 -15.39 23.68 -8.30
N SER A 26 -14.66 24.76 -8.04
CA SER A 26 -13.19 24.74 -7.92
C SER A 26 -12.72 23.94 -6.71
N ALA A 27 -13.45 24.01 -5.58
CA ALA A 27 -13.18 23.20 -4.40
C ALA A 27 -13.29 21.70 -4.71
N ASN A 28 -14.37 21.29 -5.38
CA ASN A 28 -14.54 19.89 -5.79
C ASN A 28 -13.46 19.43 -6.76
N LYS A 29 -13.10 20.25 -7.76
CA LYS A 29 -11.99 19.93 -8.67
C LYS A 29 -10.67 19.79 -7.96
N ALA A 30 -10.37 20.66 -7.00
CA ALA A 30 -9.15 20.57 -6.20
C ALA A 30 -9.15 19.30 -5.33
N ILE A 31 -10.27 18.97 -4.66
CA ILE A 31 -10.42 17.74 -3.87
C ILE A 31 -10.26 16.50 -4.76
N GLN A 32 -10.81 16.52 -5.97
CA GLN A 32 -10.74 15.39 -6.89
C GLN A 32 -9.33 15.21 -7.46
N MET A 33 -8.65 16.30 -7.84
CA MET A 33 -7.24 16.26 -8.25
C MET A 33 -6.33 15.82 -7.10
N ILE A 34 -6.60 16.29 -5.88
CA ILE A 34 -5.85 15.88 -4.69
C ILE A 34 -6.08 14.39 -4.45
N ASN A 35 -7.32 13.90 -4.40
CA ASN A 35 -7.61 12.46 -4.25
C ASN A 35 -7.00 11.59 -5.35
N ASP A 36 -6.94 12.07 -6.59
CA ASP A 36 -6.34 11.36 -7.71
C ASP A 36 -4.80 11.31 -7.58
N LEU A 37 -4.16 12.41 -7.17
CA LEU A 37 -2.73 12.44 -6.83
C LEU A 37 -2.39 11.73 -5.51
N THR A 38 -3.33 11.70 -4.58
CA THR A 38 -3.22 11.07 -3.25
C THR A 38 -4.06 9.80 -3.20
N ALA A 39 -4.11 9.02 -4.28
CA ALA A 39 -4.60 7.65 -4.25
C ALA A 39 -3.62 6.80 -3.43
N VAL A 40 -3.59 7.07 -2.12
CA VAL A 40 -2.67 6.49 -1.17
C VAL A 40 -3.20 5.10 -0.85
N ALA A 41 -2.43 4.07 -1.14
CA ALA A 41 -2.80 2.69 -0.93
C ALA A 41 -3.28 2.46 0.52
N GLU A 42 -4.58 2.31 0.78
CA GLU A 42 -5.11 2.26 2.15
C GLU A 42 -4.34 1.30 3.07
N MET A 43 -3.86 1.82 4.21
CA MET A 43 -3.20 1.01 5.25
C MET A 43 -4.14 -0.13 5.66
N GLY A 44 -3.60 -1.34 5.73
CA GLY A 44 -4.39 -2.50 6.09
C GLY A 44 -4.98 -3.26 4.89
N LYS A 45 -4.99 -2.68 3.69
CA LYS A 45 -5.46 -3.38 2.49
C LYS A 45 -4.36 -4.21 1.82
N THR A 46 -4.84 -5.24 1.12
CA THR A 46 -4.01 -6.12 0.29
C THR A 46 -4.03 -5.61 -1.14
N TYR A 47 -2.85 -5.45 -1.72
CA TYR A 47 -2.68 -5.08 -3.12
C TYR A 47 -1.84 -6.13 -3.83
N LEU A 48 -2.10 -6.30 -5.12
CA LEU A 48 -1.30 -7.16 -5.99
C LEU A 48 -0.24 -6.27 -6.64
N GLY A 49 0.99 -6.40 -6.17
CA GLY A 49 2.11 -5.61 -6.65
C GLY A 49 3.05 -6.44 -7.53
N LYS A 50 3.77 -5.77 -8.42
CA LYS A 50 4.76 -6.39 -9.30
C LYS A 50 6.16 -6.14 -8.79
N VAL A 51 6.97 -7.17 -8.66
CA VAL A 51 8.38 -7.03 -8.28
C VAL A 51 9.11 -6.28 -9.40
N VAL A 52 9.53 -5.05 -9.15
CA VAL A 52 10.32 -4.25 -10.11
C VAL A 52 11.81 -4.49 -9.92
N ARG A 53 12.25 -4.80 -8.69
CA ARG A 53 13.66 -4.99 -8.38
C ARG A 53 13.85 -5.87 -7.14
N LEU A 54 14.84 -6.75 -7.17
CA LEU A 54 15.24 -7.57 -6.02
C LEU A 54 16.56 -7.07 -5.42
N VAL A 55 16.68 -7.11 -4.09
CA VAL A 55 17.91 -6.75 -3.34
C VAL A 55 18.20 -7.79 -2.25
N GLU A 56 19.43 -7.87 -1.74
CA GLU A 56 19.80 -8.96 -0.80
C GLU A 56 18.96 -9.00 0.49
N PHE A 57 18.45 -7.86 0.94
CA PHE A 57 17.62 -7.75 2.16
C PHE A 57 16.12 -7.58 1.87
N GLY A 58 15.66 -7.67 0.62
CA GLY A 58 14.25 -7.43 0.28
C GLY A 58 13.92 -7.38 -1.22
N ALA A 59 12.72 -6.90 -1.52
CA ALA A 59 12.22 -6.71 -2.87
C ALA A 59 11.46 -5.38 -2.98
N PHE A 60 11.69 -4.64 -4.05
CA PHE A 60 10.86 -3.52 -4.46
C PHE A 60 9.70 -4.04 -5.29
N VAL A 61 8.50 -3.76 -4.80
CA VAL A 61 7.24 -4.18 -5.38
C VAL A 61 6.44 -2.92 -5.68
N GLU A 62 6.14 -2.69 -6.95
CA GLU A 62 5.30 -1.60 -7.40
C GLU A 62 3.83 -2.04 -7.32
N ILE A 63 3.03 -1.34 -6.53
CA ILE A 63 1.59 -1.62 -6.38
C ILE A 63 0.72 -0.64 -7.19
N PHE A 64 1.22 0.59 -7.39
CA PHE A 64 0.58 1.64 -8.17
C PHE A 64 1.65 2.45 -8.92
N PRO A 65 1.31 3.05 -10.07
CA PRO A 65 2.26 3.87 -10.84
C PRO A 65 2.75 5.05 -9.99
N GLY A 66 4.05 5.09 -9.69
CA GLY A 66 4.67 6.10 -8.83
C GLY A 66 4.67 5.76 -7.34
N THR A 67 4.26 4.55 -6.96
CA THR A 67 4.25 4.09 -5.56
C THR A 67 5.03 2.79 -5.40
N ASP A 68 6.23 2.93 -4.82
CA ASP A 68 7.13 1.81 -4.56
C ASP A 68 6.93 1.25 -3.15
N GLY A 69 6.71 -0.05 -3.07
CA GLY A 69 6.67 -0.78 -1.82
C GLY A 69 7.95 -1.57 -1.56
N LEU A 70 8.54 -1.42 -0.38
CA LEU A 70 9.65 -2.24 0.06
C LEU A 70 9.12 -3.42 0.88
N LEU A 71 9.38 -4.63 0.38
CA LEU A 71 9.11 -5.89 1.04
C LEU A 71 10.42 -6.43 1.63
N HIS A 72 10.52 -6.46 2.95
CA HIS A 72 11.73 -6.94 3.62
C HIS A 72 11.82 -8.47 3.58
N ILE A 73 13.03 -9.05 3.42
CA ILE A 73 13.22 -10.51 3.36
C ILE A 73 12.63 -11.24 4.59
N SER A 74 12.66 -10.60 5.77
CA SER A 74 12.08 -11.13 7.02
C SER A 74 10.54 -11.14 7.03
N GLU A 75 9.92 -10.39 6.14
CA GLU A 75 8.46 -10.22 5.99
C GLU A 75 7.90 -11.00 4.79
N VAL A 76 8.77 -11.67 4.01
CA VAL A 76 8.36 -12.54 2.89
C VAL A 76 7.82 -13.87 3.41
N ALA A 77 8.46 -14.46 4.43
CA ALA A 77 8.00 -15.70 5.04
C ALA A 77 8.35 -15.79 6.55
N GLU A 78 7.69 -16.69 7.27
CA GLU A 78 8.03 -17.01 8.68
C GLU A 78 9.35 -17.77 8.82
N HIS A 79 9.83 -18.42 7.76
CA HIS A 79 11.11 -19.15 7.76
C HIS A 79 12.28 -18.28 7.32
N ARG A 80 13.49 -18.68 7.71
CA ARG A 80 14.74 -17.98 7.34
C ARG A 80 15.04 -18.21 5.86
N ILE A 81 14.72 -17.22 5.03
CA ILE A 81 15.08 -17.22 3.61
C ILE A 81 16.56 -16.83 3.47
N ARG A 82 17.34 -17.67 2.77
CA ARG A 82 18.76 -17.37 2.47
C ARG A 82 18.93 -16.47 1.25
N ASN A 83 18.04 -16.60 0.26
CA ASN A 83 18.04 -15.83 -0.97
C ASN A 83 16.62 -15.41 -1.35
N ILE A 84 16.36 -14.10 -1.43
CA ILE A 84 15.06 -13.57 -1.87
C ILE A 84 14.68 -14.07 -3.28
N ARG A 85 15.68 -14.30 -4.13
CA ARG A 85 15.54 -14.73 -5.54
C ARG A 85 14.91 -16.09 -5.72
N ASP A 86 14.93 -16.92 -4.68
CA ASP A 86 14.31 -18.25 -4.71
C ASP A 86 12.79 -18.17 -4.49
N GLU A 87 12.35 -17.17 -3.70
CA GLU A 87 10.94 -16.94 -3.38
C GLU A 87 10.26 -15.89 -4.27
N LEU A 88 11.01 -14.90 -4.74
CA LEU A 88 10.52 -13.77 -5.53
C LEU A 88 11.37 -13.60 -6.78
N LYS A 89 10.72 -13.37 -7.92
CA LYS A 89 11.37 -13.10 -9.21
C LYS A 89 11.06 -11.70 -9.68
N GLU A 90 12.00 -11.10 -10.40
CA GLU A 90 11.76 -9.82 -11.07
C GLU A 90 10.63 -9.97 -12.08
N GLY A 91 9.64 -9.09 -12.00
CA GLY A 91 8.42 -9.11 -12.79
C GLY A 91 7.30 -9.98 -12.22
N ASP A 92 7.53 -10.69 -11.11
CA ASP A 92 6.52 -11.54 -10.50
C ASP A 92 5.43 -10.72 -9.79
N GLN A 93 4.20 -11.24 -9.82
CA GLN A 93 3.05 -10.60 -9.18
C GLN A 93 2.83 -11.20 -7.79
N VAL A 94 2.99 -10.37 -6.76
CA VAL A 94 2.86 -10.78 -5.38
C VAL A 94 1.79 -9.96 -4.66
N LEU A 95 0.92 -10.68 -3.96
CA LEU A 95 0.00 -10.07 -3.01
C LEU A 95 0.81 -9.60 -1.81
N VAL A 96 0.63 -8.33 -1.47
CA VAL A 96 1.32 -7.63 -0.39
C VAL A 96 0.33 -6.78 0.37
N LYS A 97 0.49 -6.72 1.69
CA LYS A 97 -0.33 -5.85 2.54
C LYS A 97 0.45 -4.61 2.94
N VAL A 98 -0.22 -3.46 2.84
CA VAL A 98 0.31 -2.19 3.31
C VAL A 98 0.26 -2.19 4.83
N VAL A 99 1.43 -2.26 5.46
CA VAL A 99 1.57 -2.17 6.92
C VAL A 99 1.94 -0.76 7.37
N ALA A 100 2.69 -0.02 6.57
CA ALA A 100 2.94 1.40 6.81
C ALA A 100 3.19 2.14 5.49
N MET A 101 2.98 3.45 5.50
CA MET A 101 3.26 4.35 4.38
C MET A 101 3.94 5.60 4.91
N GLU A 102 5.08 5.96 4.31
CA GLU A 102 5.79 7.19 4.59
C GLU A 102 6.10 7.91 3.27
N GLY A 103 5.27 8.91 2.92
CA GLY A 103 5.41 9.68 1.69
C GLY A 103 5.36 8.78 0.45
N ASN A 104 6.50 8.65 -0.25
CA ASN A 104 6.64 7.81 -1.45
C ASN A 104 7.03 6.35 -1.15
N LYS A 105 7.39 6.01 0.10
CA LYS A 105 7.83 4.66 0.46
C LYS A 105 6.73 3.93 1.21
N ILE A 106 6.29 2.81 0.66
CA ILE A 106 5.34 1.93 1.31
C ILE A 106 6.08 0.75 1.93
N ARG A 107 5.81 0.44 3.20
CA ARG A 107 6.23 -0.81 3.80
C ARG A 107 5.19 -1.87 3.54
N LEU A 108 5.63 -2.92 2.86
CA LEU A 108 4.81 -4.06 2.51
C LEU A 108 5.19 -5.26 3.38
N SER A 109 4.18 -6.02 3.77
CA SER A 109 4.37 -7.28 4.49
C SER A 109 3.54 -8.38 3.83
N ARG A 110 4.18 -9.52 3.56
CA ARG A 110 3.50 -10.74 3.11
C ARG A 110 2.94 -11.51 4.30
N LYS A 111 3.64 -11.49 5.44
CA LYS A 111 3.19 -12.07 6.72
C LYS A 111 1.82 -11.58 7.18
N ALA A 112 1.53 -10.29 6.98
CA ALA A 112 0.24 -9.73 7.36
C ALA A 112 -0.94 -10.40 6.61
N LEU A 113 -0.72 -10.85 5.37
CA LEU A 113 -1.70 -11.65 4.61
C LEU A 113 -1.88 -13.05 5.17
N LEU A 114 -0.80 -13.66 5.65
CA LEU A 114 -0.86 -14.99 6.27
C LEU A 114 -1.63 -14.96 7.59
N ARG A 115 -1.58 -13.82 8.31
CA ARG A 115 -2.42 -13.57 9.50
C ARG A 115 -3.89 -13.37 9.14
N GLU A 116 -4.20 -12.57 8.12
CA GLU A 116 -5.60 -12.38 7.68
C GLU A 116 -6.23 -13.63 7.09
N GLN A 117 -5.48 -14.48 6.38
CA GLN A 117 -6.00 -15.76 5.90
C GLN A 117 -6.34 -16.73 7.05
N ARG A 118 -5.69 -16.59 8.21
CA ARG A 118 -6.09 -17.31 9.42
C ARG A 118 -7.36 -16.75 10.04
N ASP A 119 -7.58 -15.44 9.94
CA ASP A 119 -8.77 -14.77 10.50
C ASP A 119 -10.03 -14.95 9.61
N LYS A 120 -9.83 -14.99 8.29
CA LYS A 120 -10.91 -15.07 7.30
C LYS A 120 -11.31 -16.50 6.90
N LYS A 121 -10.64 -17.52 7.46
CA LYS A 121 -11.15 -18.88 7.42
C LYS A 121 -11.96 -19.08 8.71
N PRO A 122 -13.31 -19.07 8.65
CA PRO A 122 -14.06 -19.61 9.78
C PRO A 122 -13.51 -21.01 10.00
N ALA A 123 -13.22 -21.34 11.26
CA ALA A 123 -12.90 -22.71 11.64
C ALA A 123 -13.86 -23.66 10.91
N PRO A 124 -13.39 -24.74 10.28
CA PRO A 124 -14.32 -25.77 9.82
C PRO A 124 -15.13 -26.15 11.05
N ALA A 125 -16.45 -25.93 10.99
CA ALA A 125 -17.37 -26.35 12.03
C ALA A 125 -17.02 -27.81 12.40
N PRO A 126 -16.93 -28.17 13.69
CA PRO A 126 -16.75 -29.57 14.04
C PRO A 126 -17.93 -30.34 13.46
N ALA A 127 -17.63 -31.23 12.51
CA ALA A 127 -18.58 -32.19 11.96
C ALA A 127 -18.60 -33.44 12.85
N GLY A 128 -19.82 -33.90 13.20
CA GLY A 128 -20.15 -35.14 13.93
C GLY A 128 -20.69 -34.85 15.34
N GLY A 129 -21.94 -35.18 15.73
CA GLY A 129 -22.74 -36.40 15.43
C GLY A 129 -22.17 -37.56 16.25
N ASP A 130 -22.81 -38.18 17.24
CA ASP A 130 -24.21 -38.38 17.66
C ASP A 130 -24.36 -38.18 19.19
#